data_AF-A0A930DLQ4-F1
#
_entry.id   AF-A0A930DLQ4-F1
#
_cell.length_a   1.000
_cell.length_b   1.000
_cell.length_c   1.000
_cell.angle_alpha   90.00
_cell.angle_beta   90.00
_cell.angle_gamma   90.00
#
_symmetry.space_group_name_H-M   'P 1'
#
loop_
_entity.id
_entity.type
_entity.pdbx_description
1 polymer ?
#
loop_
_entity_poly.entity_id
_entity_poly.type
_entity_poly.pdbx_seq_one_letter_code
_entity_poly.pdbx_strand_id
1 'polypeptide(L)'
;MSSTRYDRLVRRAKFLVKNIHKEYCAGKDIAYMMVLSGLGSWRVAVNPDEIHNFHAVIDAIHQYYAETGDQRVIDGYQMGIFMLIRVAGNVRTLDTLLSLLFYELKQERKGEASFTIDIEDIFRKTNSMIAERYDSYKKESPRFESWFSRQQTFAMEHYGLVLQGKPKS
;
A
#
# COMPACT_ATOMS: atom_id res chain seq x y z
N MET A 1 31.13 -2.83 0.53
CA MET A 1 30.16 -3.87 0.95
C MET A 1 29.28 -4.24 -0.24
N SER A 2 29.12 -5.53 -0.56
CA SER A 2 28.23 -5.99 -1.63
C SER A 2 26.79 -5.73 -1.21
N SER A 3 26.04 -4.98 -2.01
CA SER A 3 24.63 -4.71 -1.73
C SER A 3 23.81 -6.00 -1.77
N THR A 4 22.89 -6.17 -0.82
CA THR A 4 22.00 -7.32 -0.78
C THR A 4 21.07 -7.36 -2.00
N ARG A 5 20.44 -8.51 -2.22
CA ARG A 5 19.39 -8.66 -3.24
C ARG A 5 18.24 -7.66 -3.03
N TYR A 6 17.91 -7.35 -1.78
CA TYR A 6 16.87 -6.38 -1.44
C TYR A 6 17.30 -4.95 -1.76
N ASP A 7 18.54 -4.56 -1.44
CA ASP A 7 19.07 -3.22 -1.74
C ASP A 7 19.06 -2.91 -3.24
N ARG A 8 19.18 -3.94 -4.08
CA ARG A 8 19.02 -3.80 -5.54
C ARG A 8 17.56 -3.52 -5.93
N LEU A 9 16.59 -4.16 -5.28
CA LEU A 9 15.17 -3.90 -5.50
C LEU A 9 14.81 -2.47 -5.07
N VAL A 10 15.24 -2.04 -3.89
CA VAL A 10 14.97 -0.68 -3.39
C VAL A 10 15.56 0.37 -4.32
N ARG A 11 16.80 0.20 -4.80
CA ARG A 11 17.41 1.14 -5.77
C ARG A 11 16.65 1.18 -7.10
N ARG A 12 16.21 0.02 -7.61
CA ARG A 12 15.37 -0.03 -8.82
C ARG A 12 14.03 0.67 -8.58
N ALA A 13 13.38 0.39 -7.45
CA ALA A 13 12.12 1.01 -7.07
C ALA A 13 12.26 2.53 -6.97
N LYS A 14 13.36 3.04 -6.41
CA LYS A 14 13.63 4.48 -6.30
C LYS A 14 13.75 5.18 -7.65
N PHE A 15 14.34 4.51 -8.65
CA PHE A 15 14.34 5.04 -10.02
C PHE A 15 12.91 5.15 -10.58
N LEU A 16 12.06 4.14 -10.32
CA LEU A 16 10.65 4.17 -10.73
C LEU A 16 9.88 5.27 -9.98
N VAL A 17 10.09 5.42 -8.67
CA VAL A 17 9.48 6.47 -7.85
C VAL A 17 9.87 7.86 -8.37
N LYS A 18 11.13 8.08 -8.73
CA LYS A 18 11.56 9.36 -9.34
C LYS A 18 10.80 9.66 -10.63
N ASN A 19 10.56 8.66 -11.46
CA ASN A 19 9.81 8.85 -12.70
C ASN A 19 8.32 9.09 -12.41
N ILE A 20 7.72 8.30 -11.52
CA ILE A 20 6.30 8.42 -11.19
C ILE A 20 6.00 9.76 -10.50
N HIS A 21 6.94 10.28 -9.71
CA HIS A 21 6.83 11.58 -9.07
C HIS A 21 6.80 12.72 -10.09
N LYS A 22 7.62 12.63 -11.16
CA LYS A 22 7.56 13.59 -12.26
C LYS A 22 6.21 13.55 -12.97
N GLU A 23 5.68 12.35 -13.22
CA GLU A 23 4.37 12.17 -13.83
C GLU A 23 3.25 12.73 -12.94
N TYR A 24 3.33 12.50 -11.63
CA TYR A 24 2.42 13.07 -10.65
C TYR A 24 2.48 14.60 -10.65
N CYS A 25 3.68 15.19 -10.62
CA CYS A 25 3.89 16.64 -10.70
C CYS A 25 3.38 17.24 -12.03
N ALA A 26 3.25 16.43 -13.09
CA ALA A 26 2.66 16.83 -14.37
C ALA A 26 1.12 16.68 -14.40
N GLY A 27 0.48 16.40 -13.26
CA GLY A 27 -0.98 16.29 -13.12
C GLY A 27 -1.55 14.89 -13.35
N LYS A 28 -0.73 13.84 -13.31
CA LYS A 28 -1.22 12.45 -13.42
C LYS A 28 -1.50 11.87 -12.05
N ASP A 29 -2.71 12.09 -11.53
CA ASP A 29 -3.10 11.71 -10.16
C ASP A 29 -3.00 10.20 -9.87
N ILE A 30 -3.11 9.34 -10.89
CA ILE A 30 -3.01 7.88 -10.73
C ILE A 30 -1.57 7.36 -10.64
N ALA A 31 -0.57 8.23 -10.80
CA ALA A 31 0.81 7.81 -11.00
C ALA A 31 1.30 6.95 -9.82
N TYR A 32 1.18 7.41 -8.58
CA TYR A 32 1.61 6.64 -7.41
C TYR A 32 0.88 5.29 -7.26
N MET A 33 -0.41 5.23 -7.60
CA MET A 33 -1.15 3.96 -7.58
C MET A 33 -0.55 2.92 -8.53
N MET A 34 0.02 3.33 -9.67
CA MET A 34 0.69 2.42 -10.61
C MET A 34 1.93 1.76 -10.00
N VAL A 35 2.77 2.52 -9.29
CA VAL A 35 3.98 1.96 -8.66
C VAL A 35 3.66 1.11 -7.44
N LEU A 36 2.63 1.48 -6.66
CA LEU A 36 2.21 0.71 -5.48
C LEU A 36 1.54 -0.62 -5.84
N SER A 37 0.78 -0.65 -6.94
CA SER A 37 0.14 -1.88 -7.44
C SER A 37 1.09 -2.75 -8.27
N GLY A 38 2.22 -2.21 -8.71
CA GLY A 38 3.14 -2.89 -9.62
C GLY A 38 2.54 -3.15 -11.01
N LEU A 39 1.55 -2.36 -11.45
CA LEU A 39 0.90 -2.54 -12.74
C LEU A 39 1.83 -2.19 -13.91
N GLY A 40 1.80 -3.00 -14.96
CA GLY A 40 2.57 -2.77 -16.18
C GLY A 40 4.09 -2.71 -15.94
N SER A 41 4.75 -1.69 -16.50
CA SER A 41 6.20 -1.50 -16.39
C SER A 41 6.68 -1.08 -14.99
N TRP A 42 5.75 -0.86 -14.05
CA TRP A 42 6.05 -0.41 -12.70
C TRP A 42 6.32 -1.55 -11.71
N ARG A 43 6.23 -2.81 -12.18
CA ARG A 43 6.55 -3.98 -11.36
C ARG A 43 8.01 -3.99 -10.91
N VAL A 44 8.21 -3.90 -9.60
CA VAL A 44 9.46 -4.20 -8.91
C VAL A 44 9.49 -5.68 -8.52
N ALA A 45 10.32 -6.48 -9.17
CA ALA A 45 10.54 -7.90 -8.86
C ALA A 45 11.96 -8.29 -9.29
N VAL A 46 12.48 -9.41 -8.76
CA VAL A 46 13.86 -9.85 -9.04
C VAL A 46 13.92 -10.56 -10.39
N ASN A 47 12.90 -11.35 -10.71
CA ASN A 47 12.76 -12.08 -11.96
C ASN A 47 11.28 -12.03 -12.41
N PRO A 48 10.96 -12.56 -13.61
CA PRO A 48 9.60 -12.51 -14.13
C PRO A 48 8.54 -13.28 -13.34
N ASP A 49 8.94 -14.31 -12.59
CA ASP A 49 8.06 -15.23 -11.87
C ASP A 49 7.71 -14.73 -10.46
N GLU A 50 8.45 -13.75 -9.96
CA GLU A 50 8.20 -13.13 -8.67
C GLU A 50 7.13 -12.03 -8.72
N ILE A 51 6.34 -11.98 -7.65
CA ILE A 51 5.32 -10.95 -7.46
C ILE A 51 5.95 -9.58 -7.20
N HIS A 52 5.13 -8.54 -7.33
CA HIS A 52 5.54 -7.18 -7.02
C HIS A 52 5.99 -7.03 -5.56
N ASN A 53 7.19 -6.46 -5.35
CA ASN A 53 7.75 -6.19 -4.04
C ASN A 53 7.38 -4.78 -3.58
N PHE A 54 6.19 -4.65 -2.99
CA PHE A 54 5.68 -3.37 -2.48
C PHE A 54 6.50 -2.86 -1.28
N HIS A 55 7.12 -3.73 -0.47
CA HIS A 55 8.03 -3.30 0.61
C HIS A 55 9.18 -2.44 0.05
N ALA A 56 9.83 -2.92 -1.02
CA ALA A 56 10.92 -2.18 -1.66
C ALA A 56 10.45 -0.87 -2.30
N VAL A 57 9.19 -0.79 -2.75
CA VAL A 57 8.58 0.45 -3.25
C VAL A 57 8.35 1.45 -2.13
N ILE A 58 7.76 1.03 -1.02
CA ILE A 58 7.49 1.90 0.14
C ILE A 58 8.79 2.45 0.71
N ASP A 59 9.81 1.58 0.91
CA ASP A 59 11.13 2.01 1.34
C ASP A 59 11.75 3.02 0.36
N ALA A 60 11.57 2.81 -0.95
CA ALA A 60 12.07 3.74 -1.96
C ALA A 60 11.33 5.08 -1.97
N ILE A 61 10.02 5.11 -1.67
CA ILE A 61 9.24 6.34 -1.50
C ILE A 61 9.76 7.12 -0.29
N HIS A 62 9.94 6.46 0.85
CA HIS A 62 10.51 7.10 2.04
C HIS A 62 11.91 7.64 1.80
N GLN A 63 12.78 6.87 1.14
CA GLN A 63 14.13 7.32 0.79
C GLN A 63 14.11 8.50 -0.18
N TYR A 64 13.19 8.51 -1.14
CA TYR A 64 13.07 9.61 -2.10
C TYR A 64 12.58 10.89 -1.42
N TYR A 65 11.60 10.79 -0.51
CA TYR A 65 11.19 11.93 0.31
C TYR A 65 12.33 12.43 1.20
N ALA A 66 13.04 11.54 1.90
CA ALA A 66 14.14 11.92 2.78
C ALA A 66 15.27 12.69 2.05
N GLU A 67 15.48 12.42 0.77
CA GLU A 67 16.47 13.13 -0.06
C GLU A 67 15.99 14.48 -0.61
N THR A 68 14.68 14.62 -0.82
CA THR A 68 14.12 15.75 -1.57
C THR A 68 13.36 16.74 -0.70
N GLY A 69 12.79 16.30 0.42
CA GLY A 69 11.87 17.08 1.24
C GLY A 69 10.60 17.52 0.51
N ASP A 70 10.28 16.91 -0.64
CA ASP A 70 9.17 17.34 -1.48
C ASP A 70 7.85 16.80 -0.94
N GLN A 71 7.04 17.68 -0.34
CA GLN A 71 5.75 17.34 0.26
C GLN A 71 4.80 16.63 -0.73
N ARG A 72 4.93 16.90 -2.04
CA ARG A 72 4.11 16.26 -3.08
C ARG A 72 4.35 14.74 -3.15
N VAL A 73 5.46 14.23 -2.61
CA VAL A 73 5.69 12.79 -2.49
C VAL A 73 4.69 12.15 -1.52
N ILE A 74 4.43 12.82 -0.39
CA ILE A 74 3.46 12.39 0.62
C ILE A 74 2.06 12.49 0.03
N ASP A 75 1.73 13.62 -0.59
CA ASP A 75 0.43 13.85 -1.21
C ASP A 75 0.12 12.80 -2.30
N GLY A 76 1.11 12.54 -3.17
CA GLY A 76 1.02 11.53 -4.21
C GLY A 76 0.89 10.12 -3.65
N TYR A 77 1.63 9.78 -2.59
CA TYR A 77 1.55 8.48 -1.95
C TYR A 77 0.16 8.24 -1.31
N GLN A 78 -0.35 9.21 -0.54
CA GLN A 78 -1.70 9.13 0.05
C GLN A 78 -2.78 9.05 -1.03
N MET A 79 -2.67 9.84 -2.11
CA MET A 79 -3.58 9.73 -3.26
C MET A 79 -3.53 8.34 -3.91
N GLY A 80 -2.32 7.78 -4.04
CA GLY A 80 -2.11 6.43 -4.52
C GLY A 80 -2.84 5.37 -3.68
N ILE A 81 -2.76 5.49 -2.35
CA ILE A 81 -3.48 4.62 -1.40
C ILE A 81 -5.00 4.79 -1.56
N PHE A 82 -5.50 6.03 -1.63
CA PHE A 82 -6.94 6.28 -1.82
C PHE A 82 -7.46 5.69 -3.14
N MET A 83 -6.67 5.75 -4.21
CA MET A 83 -7.00 5.10 -5.47
C MET A 83 -6.99 3.57 -5.35
N LEU A 84 -6.05 2.98 -4.62
CA LEU A 84 -6.05 1.54 -4.32
C LEU A 84 -7.31 1.12 -3.54
N ILE A 85 -7.71 1.88 -2.51
CA ILE A 85 -8.97 1.65 -1.79
C ILE A 85 -10.15 1.65 -2.78
N ARG A 86 -10.21 2.66 -3.65
CA ARG A 86 -11.28 2.78 -4.65
C ARG A 86 -11.35 1.58 -5.60
N VAL A 87 -10.23 1.01 -6.01
CA VAL A 87 -10.21 -0.10 -6.99
C VAL A 87 -10.12 -1.49 -6.38
N ALA A 88 -9.98 -1.62 -5.05
CA ALA A 88 -9.91 -2.91 -4.36
C ALA A 88 -11.27 -3.63 -4.41
N GLY A 89 -11.60 -4.23 -5.56
CA GLY A 89 -12.93 -4.81 -5.84
C GLY A 89 -13.04 -6.31 -5.56
N ASN A 90 -11.91 -6.98 -5.28
CA ASN A 90 -11.85 -8.42 -5.01
C ASN A 90 -10.91 -8.74 -3.84
N VAL A 91 -10.99 -9.95 -3.31
CA VAL A 91 -10.22 -10.37 -2.11
C VAL A 91 -8.72 -10.22 -2.31
N ARG A 92 -8.19 -10.49 -3.52
CA ARG A 92 -6.75 -10.33 -3.83
C ARG A 92 -6.31 -8.88 -3.75
N THR A 93 -7.09 -7.96 -4.32
CA THR A 93 -6.78 -6.53 -4.28
C THR A 93 -6.91 -5.95 -2.88
N LEU A 94 -7.86 -6.45 -2.07
CA LEU A 94 -7.98 -6.09 -0.66
C LEU A 94 -6.77 -6.58 0.15
N ASP A 95 -6.33 -7.82 -0.06
CA ASP A 95 -5.14 -8.38 0.59
C ASP A 95 -3.86 -7.58 0.28
N THR A 96 -3.73 -7.14 -0.98
CA THR A 96 -2.61 -6.27 -1.40
C THR A 96 -2.65 -4.92 -0.69
N LEU A 97 -3.83 -4.29 -0.64
CA LEU A 97 -4.04 -3.02 0.07
C LEU A 97 -3.69 -3.15 1.56
N LEU A 98 -4.23 -4.15 2.24
CA LEU A 98 -3.97 -4.36 3.67
C LEU A 98 -2.48 -4.64 3.94
N SER A 99 -1.84 -5.44 3.08
CA SER A 99 -0.41 -5.73 3.20
C SER A 99 0.46 -4.47 3.08
N LEU A 100 0.12 -3.58 2.14
CA LEU A 100 0.78 -2.28 1.98
C LEU A 100 0.59 -1.43 3.24
N LEU A 101 -0.65 -1.27 3.71
CA LEU A 101 -0.96 -0.44 4.89
C LEU A 101 -0.27 -0.96 6.15
N PHE A 102 -0.25 -2.27 6.37
CA PHE A 102 0.43 -2.85 7.51
C PHE A 102 1.95 -2.72 7.43
N TYR A 103 2.53 -2.74 6.23
CA TYR A 103 3.96 -2.48 6.09
C TYR A 103 4.30 -1.01 6.39
N GLU A 104 3.51 -0.06 5.87
CA GLU A 104 3.67 1.37 6.18
C GLU A 104 3.64 1.59 7.70
N LEU A 105 2.60 1.08 8.37
CA LEU A 105 2.45 1.21 9.82
C LEU A 105 3.59 0.57 10.60
N LYS A 106 4.14 -0.53 10.10
CA LYS A 106 5.32 -1.16 10.67
C LYS A 106 6.54 -0.22 10.57
N GLN A 107 6.74 0.47 9.45
CA GLN A 107 7.83 1.43 9.28
C GLN A 107 7.66 2.64 10.20
N GLU A 108 6.46 3.19 10.31
CA GLU A 108 6.15 4.29 11.23
C GLU A 108 6.44 3.90 12.69
N ARG A 109 5.95 2.72 13.14
CA ARG A 109 6.18 2.25 14.51
C ARG A 109 7.65 1.99 14.84
N LYS A 110 8.47 1.64 13.85
CA LYS A 110 9.90 1.40 14.03
C LYS A 110 10.72 2.69 13.97
N GLY A 111 10.10 3.83 13.67
CA GLY A 111 10.80 5.09 13.41
C GLY A 111 11.66 5.03 12.14
N GLU A 112 11.35 4.11 11.22
CA GLU A 112 12.06 3.90 9.96
C GLU A 112 11.40 4.67 8.80
N ALA A 113 10.14 5.12 8.98
CA ALA A 113 9.43 5.96 8.04
C ALA A 113 9.94 7.41 8.07
N SER A 114 10.14 8.00 6.89
CA SER A 114 10.59 9.40 6.76
C SER A 114 9.45 10.43 6.83
N PHE A 115 8.21 9.96 6.82
CA PHE A 115 6.98 10.74 7.00
C PHE A 115 5.91 9.81 7.59
N THR A 116 4.79 10.39 8.03
CA THR A 116 3.62 9.64 8.49
C THR A 116 2.42 9.92 7.59
N ILE A 117 1.50 8.97 7.47
CA ILE A 117 0.24 9.14 6.75
C ILE A 117 -0.94 9.37 7.70
N ASP A 118 -2.02 9.98 7.19
CA ASP A 118 -3.28 10.09 7.93
C ASP A 118 -3.97 8.72 8.01
N ILE A 119 -3.54 7.94 9.00
CA ILE A 119 -3.99 6.56 9.17
C ILE A 119 -5.47 6.48 9.54
N GLU A 120 -5.98 7.47 10.28
CA GLU A 120 -7.38 7.52 10.69
C GLU A 120 -8.29 7.65 9.46
N ASP A 121 -7.98 8.59 8.56
CA ASP A 121 -8.75 8.78 7.34
C ASP A 121 -8.63 7.58 6.38
N ILE A 122 -7.43 7.02 6.25
CA ILE A 122 -7.17 5.84 5.42
C ILE A 122 -7.94 4.62 5.93
N PHE A 123 -7.94 4.33 7.23
CA PHE A 123 -8.69 3.21 7.78
C PHE A 123 -10.20 3.44 7.74
N ARG A 124 -10.67 4.69 7.95
CA ARG A 124 -12.08 5.05 7.78
C ARG A 124 -12.58 4.76 6.37
N LYS A 125 -11.83 5.16 5.34
CA LYS A 125 -12.16 4.88 3.93
C LYS A 125 -12.03 3.39 3.59
N THR A 126 -11.02 2.72 4.12
CA THR A 126 -10.81 1.28 3.94
C THR A 126 -11.99 0.49 4.52
N ASN A 127 -12.42 0.81 5.73
CA ASN A 127 -13.58 0.20 6.39
C ASN A 127 -14.87 0.45 5.61
N SER A 128 -15.09 1.69 5.14
CA SER A 128 -16.27 2.02 4.32
C SER A 128 -16.30 1.17 3.05
N MET A 129 -15.16 1.07 2.35
CA MET A 129 -15.03 0.25 1.16
C MET A 129 -15.24 -1.24 1.43
N ILE A 130 -14.71 -1.76 2.54
CA ILE A 130 -14.91 -3.17 2.92
C ILE A 130 -16.40 -3.43 3.20
N ALA A 131 -17.07 -2.55 3.95
CA ALA A 131 -18.49 -2.68 4.26
C ALA A 131 -19.36 -2.68 3.00
N GLU A 132 -19.11 -1.76 2.06
CA GLU A 132 -19.81 -1.68 0.77
C GLU A 132 -19.64 -2.94 -0.08
N ARG A 133 -18.47 -3.59 -0.02
CA ARG A 133 -18.12 -4.73 -0.88
C ARG A 133 -18.16 -6.08 -0.18
N TYR A 134 -18.52 -6.12 1.10
CA TYR A 134 -18.40 -7.28 1.98
C TYR A 134 -19.08 -8.53 1.38
N ASP A 135 -20.32 -8.38 0.92
CA ASP A 135 -21.09 -9.49 0.35
C ASP A 135 -20.48 -10.01 -0.96
N SER A 136 -19.83 -9.14 -1.74
CA SER A 136 -19.11 -9.53 -2.96
C SER A 136 -17.87 -10.36 -2.63
N TYR A 137 -17.09 -9.94 -1.62
CA TYR A 137 -15.93 -10.71 -1.16
C TYR A 137 -16.31 -12.07 -0.60
N LYS A 138 -17.40 -12.13 0.17
CA LYS A 138 -17.94 -13.37 0.73
C LYS A 138 -18.38 -14.34 -0.38
N LYS A 139 -18.98 -13.82 -1.44
CA LYS A 139 -19.40 -14.61 -2.61
C LYS A 139 -18.19 -15.12 -3.42
N GLU A 140 -17.15 -14.30 -3.56
CA GLU A 140 -15.95 -14.65 -4.32
C GLU A 140 -15.11 -15.72 -3.63
N SER A 141 -15.00 -15.67 -2.29
CA SER A 141 -14.14 -16.57 -1.52
C SER A 141 -14.87 -17.13 -0.30
N PRO A 142 -15.11 -18.46 -0.24
CA PRO A 142 -15.70 -19.12 0.92
C PRO A 142 -14.87 -18.95 2.20
N ARG A 143 -13.57 -18.64 2.07
CA ARG A 143 -12.65 -18.42 3.19
C ARG A 143 -12.55 -16.96 3.61
N PHE A 144 -13.21 -16.04 2.92
CA PHE A 144 -13.10 -14.60 3.14
C PHE A 144 -13.28 -14.23 4.61
N GLU A 145 -14.37 -14.67 5.26
CA GLU A 145 -14.66 -14.27 6.64
C GLU A 145 -13.58 -14.76 7.62
N SER A 146 -13.11 -16.00 7.46
CA SER A 146 -12.03 -16.53 8.28
C SER A 146 -10.70 -15.80 8.06
N TRP A 147 -10.40 -15.42 6.81
CA TRP A 147 -9.21 -14.66 6.48
C TRP A 147 -9.31 -13.23 7.01
N PHE A 148 -10.45 -12.58 6.82
CA PHE A 148 -10.71 -11.21 7.25
C PHE A 148 -10.65 -11.09 8.76
N SER A 149 -11.22 -12.05 9.51
CA SER A 149 -11.10 -12.10 10.97
C SER A 149 -9.65 -12.10 11.45
N ARG A 150 -8.74 -12.81 10.77
CA ARG A 150 -7.30 -12.75 11.10
C ARG A 150 -6.70 -11.38 10.83
N GLN A 151 -7.10 -10.72 9.75
CA GLN A 151 -6.66 -9.34 9.46
C GLN A 151 -7.17 -8.36 10.53
N GLN A 152 -8.41 -8.53 11.00
CA GLN A 152 -8.98 -7.71 12.07
C GLN A 152 -8.20 -7.87 13.39
N THR A 153 -7.91 -9.12 13.78
CA THR A 153 -7.08 -9.41 14.96
C THR A 153 -5.69 -8.80 14.80
N PHE A 154 -5.04 -8.99 13.64
CA PHE A 154 -3.72 -8.43 13.38
C PHE A 154 -3.70 -6.90 13.47
N ALA A 155 -4.68 -6.22 12.87
CA ALA A 155 -4.79 -4.76 12.93
C ALA A 155 -4.98 -4.24 14.37
N MET A 156 -5.80 -4.94 15.16
CA MET A 156 -6.06 -4.56 16.54
C MET A 156 -4.83 -4.79 17.43
N GLU A 157 -4.26 -5.99 17.42
CA GLU A 157 -3.15 -6.37 18.29
C GLU A 157 -1.87 -5.62 17.95
N HIS A 158 -1.56 -5.47 16.66
CA HIS A 158 -0.31 -4.85 16.22
C HIS A 158 -0.43 -3.36 16.00
N TYR A 159 -1.61 -2.78 15.81
CA TYR A 159 -1.75 -1.37 15.48
C TYR A 159 -2.79 -0.60 16.32
N GLY A 160 -3.63 -1.28 17.11
CA GLY A 160 -4.74 -0.64 17.82
C GLY A 160 -5.85 -0.17 16.89
N LEU A 161 -5.88 -0.66 15.65
CA LEU A 161 -6.80 -0.21 14.61
C LEU A 161 -7.95 -1.19 14.43
N VAL A 162 -9.16 -0.66 14.27
CA VAL A 162 -10.35 -1.46 13.99
C VAL A 162 -10.54 -1.59 12.48
N LEU A 163 -10.33 -2.78 11.94
CA LEU A 163 -10.82 -3.15 10.61
C LEU A 163 -12.28 -3.59 10.72
N GLN A 164 -13.19 -2.79 10.17
CA GLN A 164 -14.62 -3.06 10.21
C GLN A 164 -15.09 -3.68 8.89
N GLY A 165 -15.84 -4.77 9.02
CA GLY A 165 -16.55 -5.40 7.91
C GLY A 165 -17.98 -4.86 7.80
N LYS A 166 -18.93 -5.75 7.51
CA LYS A 166 -20.35 -5.38 7.53
C LYS A 166 -20.79 -4.96 8.95
N PRO A 167 -21.45 -3.81 9.13
CA PRO A 167 -22.08 -3.48 10.41
C PRO A 167 -23.04 -4.60 10.81
N LYS A 168 -23.13 -4.89 12.12
CA LYS A 168 -24.23 -5.71 12.62
C LYS A 168 -25.52 -4.94 12.35
N SER A 169 -26.38 -5.51 11.51
CA SER A 169 -27.77 -5.07 11.29
C SER A 169 -28.57 -5.12 12.58
#